data_AF-A0A2V6S9S1-F1
#
_entry.id   AF-A0A2V6S9S1-F1
#
_cell.length_a   1.000
_cell.length_b   1.000
_cell.length_c   1.000
_cell.angle_alpha   90.00
_cell.angle_beta   90.00
_cell.angle_gamma   90.00
#
_symmetry.space_group_name_H-M   'P 1'
#
loop_
_entity.id
_entity.type
_entity.pdbx_description
1 polymer ?
#
loop_
_entity_poly.entity_id
_entity_poly.type
_entity_poly.pdbx_seq_one_letter_code
_entity_poly.pdbx_strand_id
1 'polypeptide(L)'
;MTRSRALVQGVALGIAFLGSAGTGPVPGGGPGGRAADGAPAGARPTPSVFDEHPGGVAAAPRSDPALRARFLAEYQGVPADRRRTVLAAYVPTLGVAGILDALEAKYPTCHDHAHELGKAAYAATYDLPGVLQACSTRCVSGCMHGVLMEAFAEQPQTLRARVATLCDDPAMRRIHKRGDCVHGVGHGVAYVSGYDMKRALALCEAVGERAYQFYCASGAYMQFFMTFEAKVAARSDHYPCDEAPRFAAACYRYEVFFIAARLGRQGKGLPAVIAECLALPTRVQPACFHGLGHASVGMVMQSPARIREVCEQGPEAAQWLCIQGVVEKLAELDQPLALRVCAELQDRRADVCREAARNKLYATRKAGLEHYFVGY
;
A
#
# COMPACT_ATOMS: atom_id res chain seq x y z
N MET A 1 26.73 36.87 -25.34
CA MET A 1 28.10 36.83 -25.90
C MET A 1 29.01 36.48 -24.74
N THR A 2 29.81 35.42 -24.67
CA THR A 2 30.25 34.43 -25.66
C THR A 2 30.63 33.14 -24.91
N ARG A 3 30.33 32.02 -25.57
CA ARG A 3 30.70 30.63 -25.28
C ARG A 3 32.19 30.43 -24.94
N SER A 4 32.49 29.36 -24.21
CA SER A 4 33.33 28.29 -24.77
C SER A 4 33.05 26.91 -24.15
N ARG A 5 32.80 25.97 -25.07
CA ARG A 5 32.74 24.52 -24.90
C ARG A 5 34.11 23.93 -25.29
N ALA A 6 34.28 22.68 -24.86
CA ALA A 6 35.05 21.58 -25.49
C ALA A 6 36.44 21.29 -24.91
N LEU A 7 36.63 20.03 -24.48
CA LEU A 7 37.35 19.07 -25.32
C LEU A 7 36.84 17.64 -25.10
N VAL A 8 36.83 16.90 -26.20
CA VAL A 8 36.49 15.48 -26.41
C VAL A 8 37.81 14.75 -26.69
N GLN A 9 37.97 13.52 -26.20
CA GLN A 9 38.75 12.37 -26.74
C GLN A 9 38.85 11.32 -25.60
N GLY A 10 38.53 10.03 -25.70
CA GLY A 10 38.32 9.12 -26.83
C GLY A 10 39.46 8.11 -26.92
N VAL A 11 39.34 6.92 -26.32
CA VAL A 11 40.01 5.68 -26.77
C VAL A 11 39.15 4.46 -26.41
N ALA A 12 38.77 3.72 -27.45
CA ALA A 12 38.23 2.37 -27.39
C ALA A 12 39.37 1.36 -27.53
N LEU A 13 39.27 0.18 -26.90
CA LEU A 13 39.83 -1.05 -27.44
C LEU A 13 39.01 -2.24 -26.91
N GLY A 14 38.35 -2.95 -27.84
CA GLY A 14 37.74 -4.25 -27.59
C GLY A 14 38.66 -5.36 -28.03
N ILE A 15 38.56 -6.53 -27.39
CA ILE A 15 38.97 -7.81 -27.96
C ILE A 15 37.92 -8.86 -27.60
N ALA A 16 37.42 -9.53 -28.64
CA ALA A 16 36.48 -10.64 -28.60
C ALA A 16 37.20 -11.98 -28.33
N PHE A 17 36.50 -12.95 -27.75
CA PHE A 17 36.80 -14.37 -27.95
C PHE A 17 35.51 -15.18 -28.12
N LEU A 18 35.56 -16.02 -29.16
CA LEU A 18 34.55 -16.94 -29.68
C LEU A 18 34.76 -18.37 -29.14
N GLY A 19 33.68 -19.17 -29.20
CA GLY A 19 33.70 -20.64 -29.34
C GLY A 19 33.56 -21.41 -28.02
N SER A 20 32.81 -22.50 -27.91
CA SER A 20 32.29 -23.39 -28.96
C SER A 20 31.26 -24.39 -28.38
N ALA A 21 30.31 -24.78 -29.23
CA ALA A 21 29.37 -25.86 -29.03
C ALA A 21 30.04 -27.25 -29.13
N GLY A 22 29.50 -28.23 -28.41
CA GLY A 22 29.85 -29.64 -28.55
C GLY A 22 28.58 -30.49 -28.62
N THR A 23 28.49 -31.33 -29.65
CA THR A 23 27.39 -32.26 -29.95
C THR A 23 27.89 -33.70 -29.96
N GLY A 24 27.03 -34.63 -29.51
CA GLY A 24 27.04 -36.08 -29.83
C GLY A 24 27.53 -37.03 -28.72
N PRO A 25 27.23 -38.35 -28.78
CA PRO A 25 26.06 -39.03 -29.34
C PRO A 25 25.39 -40.03 -28.34
N VAL A 26 24.24 -40.56 -28.77
CA VAL A 26 23.39 -41.59 -28.10
C VAL A 26 23.97 -43.01 -28.28
N PRO A 27 23.73 -43.92 -27.32
CA PRO A 27 23.24 -45.25 -27.69
C PRO A 27 22.04 -45.71 -26.82
N GLY A 28 21.17 -46.53 -27.40
CA GLY A 28 19.94 -47.05 -26.78
C GLY A 28 20.03 -48.48 -26.25
N GLY A 29 18.94 -48.90 -25.59
CA GLY A 29 18.47 -50.29 -25.54
C GLY A 29 18.38 -50.98 -24.17
N GLY A 30 17.16 -51.29 -23.73
CA GLY A 30 16.83 -52.56 -23.04
C GLY A 30 16.37 -52.50 -21.57
N PRO A 31 15.50 -53.45 -21.11
CA PRO A 31 14.38 -53.13 -20.22
C PRO A 31 14.46 -53.75 -18.80
N GLY A 32 13.62 -53.24 -17.89
CA GLY A 32 13.08 -54.01 -16.76
C GLY A 32 13.64 -53.68 -15.38
N GLY A 33 12.77 -53.21 -14.48
CA GLY A 33 13.08 -53.13 -13.05
C GLY A 33 12.11 -52.23 -12.31
N ARG A 34 11.01 -52.80 -11.81
CA ARG A 34 10.19 -52.18 -10.76
C ARG A 34 11.08 -51.96 -9.52
N ALA A 35 11.17 -50.74 -9.03
CA ALA A 35 11.67 -50.42 -7.70
C ALA A 35 10.87 -49.25 -7.15
N ALA A 36 10.54 -49.34 -5.86
CA ALA A 36 9.48 -48.63 -5.17
C ALA A 36 9.69 -47.11 -5.12
N ASP A 37 8.60 -46.37 -5.25
CA ASP A 37 8.49 -44.94 -4.95
C ASP A 37 8.77 -44.70 -3.45
N GLY A 38 10.01 -44.32 -3.15
CA GLY A 38 10.37 -43.65 -1.91
C GLY A 38 10.01 -42.18 -2.03
N ALA A 39 8.96 -41.75 -1.33
CA ALA A 39 8.65 -40.33 -1.15
C ALA A 39 9.85 -39.60 -0.53
N PRO A 40 10.26 -38.41 -1.01
CA PRO A 40 11.27 -37.64 -0.32
C PRO A 40 10.72 -37.13 1.00
N ALA A 41 11.48 -37.38 2.05
CA ALA A 41 11.24 -36.95 3.42
C ALA A 41 10.89 -35.46 3.48
N GLY A 42 9.86 -35.15 4.27
CA GLY A 42 9.31 -33.81 4.42
C GLY A 42 10.38 -32.78 4.78
N ALA A 43 10.50 -31.75 3.94
CA ALA A 43 11.11 -30.50 4.35
C ALA A 43 10.36 -30.03 5.61
N ARG A 44 11.09 -29.86 6.73
CA ARG A 44 10.52 -29.18 7.90
C ARG A 44 9.99 -27.83 7.42
N PRO A 45 8.75 -27.43 7.76
CA PRO A 45 8.30 -26.09 7.48
C PRO A 45 9.32 -25.12 8.09
N THR A 46 9.77 -24.14 7.30
CA THR A 46 10.51 -23.00 7.82
C THR A 46 9.74 -22.44 9.01
N PRO A 47 10.39 -22.20 10.17
CA PRO A 47 9.71 -21.64 11.34
C PRO A 47 8.90 -20.42 10.89
N SER A 48 7.64 -20.33 11.31
CA SER A 48 6.90 -19.13 11.01
C SER A 48 7.57 -17.96 11.73
N VAL A 49 7.59 -16.76 11.15
CA VAL A 49 7.86 -15.51 11.88
C VAL A 49 6.85 -15.31 13.02
N PHE A 50 5.78 -16.10 13.03
CA PHE A 50 4.82 -16.22 14.12
C PHE A 50 5.20 -17.29 15.19
N ASP A 51 6.27 -18.07 15.01
CA ASP A 51 6.61 -19.25 15.84
C ASP A 51 7.79 -19.06 16.82
N GLU A 52 8.38 -17.86 16.94
CA GLU A 52 9.47 -17.60 17.91
C GLU A 52 9.03 -16.77 19.15
N HIS A 53 9.59 -17.18 20.30
CA HIS A 53 9.27 -16.88 21.72
C HIS A 53 9.62 -15.43 22.19
N PRO A 54 9.78 -15.17 23.52
CA PRO A 54 8.79 -15.03 24.58
C PRO A 54 8.85 -13.58 25.09
N GLY A 55 7.95 -12.74 24.62
CA GLY A 55 7.88 -11.35 25.05
C GLY A 55 6.43 -10.94 25.09
N GLY A 56 5.60 -11.72 25.79
CA GLY A 56 4.19 -11.39 25.95
C GLY A 56 4.11 -9.94 26.39
N VAL A 57 3.63 -9.08 25.50
CA VAL A 57 3.32 -7.70 25.82
C VAL A 57 2.33 -7.82 26.97
N ALA A 58 2.83 -7.65 28.20
CA ALA A 58 1.99 -7.63 29.38
C ALA A 58 0.83 -6.68 29.04
N ALA A 59 -0.40 -7.08 29.35
CA ALA A 59 -1.56 -6.24 29.15
C ALA A 59 -1.36 -4.97 30.00
N ALA A 60 -0.65 -4.00 29.42
CA ALA A 60 -0.33 -2.73 30.05
C ALA A 60 -1.66 -2.10 30.45
N PRO A 61 -1.72 -1.36 31.57
CA PRO A 61 -2.95 -0.78 32.07
C PRO A 61 -3.48 0.23 31.06
N ARG A 62 -4.29 -0.27 30.13
CA ARG A 62 -4.94 0.46 29.03
C ARG A 62 -5.72 1.67 29.55
N SER A 63 -6.12 1.63 30.82
CA SER A 63 -7.04 2.55 31.43
C SER A 63 -6.42 3.77 32.10
N ASP A 64 -5.10 3.92 32.24
CA ASP A 64 -4.52 5.09 32.94
C ASP A 64 -4.76 6.40 32.14
N PRO A 65 -5.66 7.29 32.59
CA PRO A 65 -5.98 8.52 31.85
C PRO A 65 -4.87 9.57 31.99
N ALA A 66 -4.18 9.61 33.13
CA ALA A 66 -3.11 10.56 33.38
C ALA A 66 -1.88 10.25 32.53
N LEU A 67 -1.51 8.96 32.45
CA LEU A 67 -0.43 8.52 31.57
C LEU A 67 -0.75 8.77 30.10
N ARG A 68 -2.00 8.53 29.66
CA ARG A 68 -2.45 8.85 28.29
C ARG A 68 -2.38 10.34 27.98
N ALA A 69 -2.81 11.19 28.91
CA ALA A 69 -2.71 12.64 28.74
C ALA A 69 -1.25 13.11 28.63
N ARG A 70 -0.36 12.55 29.46
CA ARG A 70 1.08 12.85 29.42
C ARG A 70 1.71 12.42 28.10
N PHE A 71 1.45 11.18 27.66
CA PHE A 71 1.85 10.68 26.35
C PHE A 71 1.44 11.65 25.23
N LEU A 72 0.16 12.03 25.21
CA LEU A 72 -0.37 12.85 24.13
C LEU A 72 0.27 14.24 24.11
N ALA A 73 0.48 14.85 25.29
CA ALA A 73 1.16 16.14 25.40
C ALA A 73 2.60 16.08 24.87
N GLU A 74 3.37 15.06 25.26
CA GLU A 74 4.75 14.87 24.78
C GLU A 74 4.80 14.58 23.27
N TYR A 75 3.92 13.69 22.80
CA TYR A 75 3.83 13.33 21.39
C TYR A 75 3.49 14.53 20.49
N GLN A 76 2.60 15.41 20.96
CA GLN A 76 2.25 16.65 20.26
C GLN A 76 3.37 17.71 20.34
N GLY A 77 4.15 17.70 21.41
CA GLY A 77 5.24 18.65 21.65
C GLY A 77 6.49 18.42 20.81
N VAL A 78 6.60 17.28 20.11
CA VAL A 78 7.77 16.93 19.29
C VAL A 78 7.49 17.00 17.78
N PRO A 79 8.50 17.36 16.96
CA PRO A 79 8.40 17.28 15.50
C PRO A 79 8.26 15.82 15.03
N ALA A 80 7.79 15.65 13.79
CA ALA A 80 7.37 14.35 13.26
C ALA A 80 8.49 13.28 13.28
N ASP A 81 9.72 13.67 12.98
CA ASP A 81 10.92 12.83 13.00
C ASP A 81 11.27 12.28 14.40
N ARG A 82 10.82 12.94 15.48
CA ARG A 82 11.04 12.50 16.86
C ARG A 82 9.86 11.75 17.49
N ARG A 83 8.71 11.68 16.80
CA ARG A 83 7.50 11.03 17.32
C ARG A 83 7.68 9.53 17.59
N ARG A 84 8.47 8.84 16.75
CA ARG A 84 8.76 7.40 16.93
C ARG A 84 9.47 7.12 18.26
N THR A 85 10.38 7.99 18.68
CA THR A 85 11.08 7.87 19.98
C THR A 85 10.10 7.99 21.15
N VAL A 86 9.15 8.93 21.07
CA VAL A 86 8.10 9.07 22.09
C VAL A 86 7.23 7.82 22.13
N LEU A 87 6.79 7.32 20.97
CA LEU A 87 5.99 6.09 20.90
C LEU A 87 6.71 4.91 21.56
N ALA A 88 7.98 4.68 21.22
CA ALA A 88 8.79 3.60 21.80
C ALA A 88 8.90 3.70 23.33
N ALA A 89 9.03 4.90 23.89
CA ALA A 89 9.12 5.11 25.34
C ALA A 89 7.82 4.74 26.09
N TYR A 90 6.66 4.87 25.43
CA TYR A 90 5.36 4.57 26.04
C TYR A 90 4.83 3.17 25.74
N VAL A 91 5.38 2.45 24.76
CA VAL A 91 4.96 1.06 24.45
C VAL A 91 5.02 0.16 25.70
N PRO A 92 6.09 0.16 26.53
CA PRO A 92 6.16 -0.73 27.70
C PRO A 92 5.13 -0.42 28.81
N THR A 93 4.72 0.84 28.93
CA THR A 93 3.91 1.31 30.07
C THR A 93 2.43 1.50 29.73
N LEU A 94 2.13 2.05 28.55
CA LEU A 94 0.78 2.30 28.08
C LEU A 94 0.28 1.21 27.12
N GLY A 95 1.20 0.49 26.48
CA GLY A 95 0.88 -0.54 25.49
C GLY A 95 0.40 0.04 24.17
N VAL A 96 0.46 -0.79 23.12
CA VAL A 96 0.01 -0.42 21.76
C VAL A 96 -1.46 0.01 21.75
N ALA A 97 -2.34 -0.75 22.42
CA ALA A 97 -3.77 -0.45 22.46
C ALA A 97 -4.08 0.87 23.20
N GLY A 98 -3.38 1.17 24.30
CA GLY A 98 -3.58 2.40 25.06
C GLY A 98 -3.07 3.64 24.30
N ILE A 99 -1.98 3.51 23.55
CA ILE A 99 -1.49 4.56 22.66
C ILE A 99 -2.49 4.79 21.52
N LEU A 100 -2.99 3.72 20.89
CA LEU A 100 -4.00 3.83 19.83
C LEU A 100 -5.28 4.52 20.33
N ASP A 101 -5.72 4.25 21.57
CA ASP A 101 -6.87 4.95 22.18
C ASP A 101 -6.64 6.47 22.20
N ALA A 102 -5.43 6.92 22.57
CA ALA A 102 -5.09 8.35 22.59
C ALA A 102 -4.97 8.94 21.17
N LEU A 103 -4.39 8.20 20.23
CA LEU A 103 -4.23 8.65 18.84
C LEU A 103 -5.57 8.77 18.12
N GLU A 104 -6.47 7.79 18.25
CA GLU A 104 -7.80 7.83 17.62
C GLU A 104 -8.66 8.95 18.19
N ALA A 105 -8.60 9.17 19.51
CA ALA A 105 -9.34 10.26 20.15
C ALA A 105 -8.87 11.65 19.67
N LYS A 106 -7.58 11.79 19.36
CA LYS A 106 -6.99 13.08 18.99
C LYS A 106 -6.99 13.35 17.49
N TYR A 107 -6.75 12.33 16.68
CA TYR A 107 -6.48 12.47 15.24
C TYR A 107 -7.53 11.70 14.44
N PRO A 108 -8.52 12.40 13.84
CA PRO A 108 -9.52 11.75 12.99
C PRO A 108 -8.92 10.95 11.82
N THR A 109 -7.73 11.35 11.36
CA THR A 109 -6.92 10.65 10.35
C THR A 109 -5.66 10.07 10.99
N CYS A 110 -5.80 9.14 11.94
CA CYS A 110 -4.70 8.60 12.73
C CYS A 110 -3.77 7.59 12.00
N HIS A 111 -3.95 7.36 10.69
CA HIS A 111 -3.24 6.30 9.96
C HIS A 111 -1.72 6.39 10.08
N ASP A 112 -1.13 7.54 9.74
CA ASP A 112 0.32 7.74 9.77
C ASP A 112 0.89 7.71 11.20
N HIS A 113 0.09 8.12 12.19
CA HIS A 113 0.46 8.04 13.60
C HIS A 113 0.51 6.59 14.08
N ALA A 114 -0.50 5.81 13.73
CA ALA A 114 -0.56 4.38 14.03
C ALA A 114 0.55 3.62 13.32
N HIS A 115 0.91 4.03 12.11
CA HIS A 115 2.04 3.48 11.36
C HIS A 115 3.36 3.57 12.12
N GLU A 116 3.71 4.76 12.62
CA GLU A 116 4.94 4.92 13.43
C GLU A 116 4.86 4.16 14.76
N LEU A 117 3.66 3.99 15.33
CA LEU A 117 3.47 3.16 16.52
C LEU A 117 3.77 1.68 16.21
N GLY A 118 3.27 1.16 15.09
CA GLY A 118 3.53 -0.23 14.69
C GLY A 118 5.03 -0.52 14.57
N LYS A 119 5.77 0.39 13.92
CA LYS A 119 7.23 0.31 13.82
C LYS A 119 7.91 0.34 15.18
N ALA A 120 7.53 1.30 16.04
CA ALA A 120 8.10 1.43 17.37
C ALA A 120 7.84 0.20 18.24
N ALA A 121 6.62 -0.34 18.19
CA ALA A 121 6.22 -1.48 19.00
C ALA A 121 6.91 -2.77 18.58
N TYR A 122 7.00 -3.04 17.27
CA TYR A 122 7.72 -4.21 16.78
C TYR A 122 9.23 -4.11 17.07
N ALA A 123 9.87 -2.96 16.80
CA ALA A 123 11.29 -2.77 17.12
C ALA A 123 11.61 -2.93 18.62
N ALA A 124 10.66 -2.62 19.50
CA ALA A 124 10.84 -2.75 20.94
C ALA A 124 10.64 -4.17 21.47
N THR A 125 9.89 -5.02 20.77
CA THR A 125 9.42 -6.32 21.31
C THR A 125 9.82 -7.52 20.47
N TYR A 126 10.00 -7.34 19.16
CA TYR A 126 10.09 -8.39 18.15
C TYR A 126 8.93 -9.40 18.18
N ASP A 127 7.83 -9.09 18.89
CA ASP A 127 6.64 -9.92 19.02
C ASP A 127 5.67 -9.60 17.87
N LEU A 128 5.92 -10.18 16.69
CA LEU A 128 5.06 -9.97 15.54
C LEU A 128 3.59 -10.34 15.83
N PRO A 129 3.26 -11.56 16.33
CA PRO A 129 1.87 -11.93 16.59
C PRO A 129 1.19 -11.03 17.63
N GLY A 130 1.87 -10.73 18.75
CA GLY A 130 1.29 -9.95 19.84
C GLY A 130 1.08 -8.49 19.49
N VAL A 131 2.04 -7.86 18.79
CA VAL A 131 1.88 -6.48 18.34
C VAL A 131 0.78 -6.37 17.28
N LEU A 132 0.70 -7.29 16.32
CA LEU A 132 -0.40 -7.32 15.33
C LEU A 132 -1.77 -7.50 16.01
N GLN A 133 -1.85 -8.38 17.01
CA GLN A 133 -3.07 -8.58 17.80
C GLN A 133 -3.47 -7.31 18.55
N ALA A 134 -2.51 -6.57 19.10
CA ALA A 134 -2.76 -5.31 19.80
C ALA A 134 -3.10 -4.16 18.85
N CYS A 135 -2.51 -4.13 17.65
CA CYS A 135 -2.87 -3.22 16.57
C CYS A 135 -4.32 -3.44 16.11
N SER A 136 -4.71 -4.71 15.86
CA SER A 136 -5.95 -5.05 15.16
C SER A 136 -6.08 -4.23 13.85
N THR A 137 -7.29 -3.94 13.37
CA THR A 137 -7.53 -3.13 12.17
C THR A 137 -7.65 -1.63 12.46
N ARG A 138 -7.09 -1.16 13.57
CA ARG A 138 -7.25 0.21 14.08
C ARG A 138 -6.53 1.24 13.22
N CYS A 139 -7.04 2.47 13.18
CA CYS A 139 -6.56 3.55 12.29
C CYS A 139 -6.44 3.12 10.82
N VAL A 140 -7.44 2.38 10.31
CA VAL A 140 -7.43 1.81 8.96
C VAL A 140 -6.17 0.97 8.72
N SER A 141 -5.90 0.07 9.68
CA SER A 141 -4.76 -0.84 9.70
C SER A 141 -3.36 -0.21 9.65
N GLY A 142 -3.24 1.10 9.91
CA GLY A 142 -1.94 1.79 9.89
C GLY A 142 -0.91 1.17 10.83
N CYS A 143 -1.33 0.73 12.02
CA CYS A 143 -0.46 0.04 12.99
C CYS A 143 0.12 -1.26 12.41
N MET A 144 -0.73 -2.10 11.79
CA MET A 144 -0.27 -3.33 11.14
C MET A 144 0.71 -3.06 9.99
N HIS A 145 0.47 -2.04 9.16
CA HIS A 145 1.39 -1.66 8.09
C HIS A 145 2.78 -1.29 8.64
N GLY A 146 2.82 -0.51 9.72
CA GLY A 146 4.06 -0.14 10.39
C GLY A 146 4.83 -1.34 10.95
N VAL A 147 4.11 -2.28 11.56
CA VAL A 147 4.70 -3.55 12.05
C VAL A 147 5.32 -4.33 10.90
N LEU A 148 4.60 -4.52 9.79
CA LEU A 148 5.12 -5.24 8.64
C LEU A 148 6.35 -4.53 8.06
N MET A 149 6.32 -3.20 7.91
CA MET A 149 7.48 -2.46 7.44
C MET A 149 8.72 -2.68 8.29
N GLU A 150 8.59 -2.58 9.61
CA GLU A 150 9.71 -2.79 10.51
C GLU A 150 10.21 -4.23 10.45
N ALA A 151 9.31 -5.21 10.38
CA ALA A 151 9.68 -6.61 10.21
C ALA A 151 10.40 -6.89 8.89
N PHE A 152 10.02 -6.21 7.79
CA PHE A 152 10.73 -6.29 6.51
C PHE A 152 12.09 -5.59 6.57
N ALA A 153 12.25 -4.54 7.37
CA ALA A 153 13.53 -3.87 7.55
C ALA A 153 14.52 -4.73 8.37
N GLU A 154 14.02 -5.37 9.44
CA GLU A 154 14.82 -6.25 10.30
C GLU A 154 15.15 -7.59 9.65
N GLN A 155 14.23 -8.17 8.88
CA GLN A 155 14.36 -9.50 8.27
C GLN A 155 14.07 -9.50 6.76
N PRO A 156 14.81 -8.71 5.96
CA PRO A 156 14.46 -8.46 4.56
C PRO A 156 14.47 -9.72 3.70
N GLN A 157 15.44 -10.63 3.89
CA GLN A 157 15.52 -11.86 3.09
C GLN A 157 14.42 -12.86 3.47
N THR A 158 14.21 -13.08 4.76
CA THR A 158 13.18 -13.98 5.28
C THR A 158 11.79 -13.53 4.86
N LEU A 159 11.45 -12.25 5.04
CA LEU A 159 10.13 -11.77 4.66
C LEU A 159 9.94 -11.62 3.16
N ARG A 160 10.99 -11.30 2.39
CA ARG A 160 10.95 -11.35 0.93
C ARG A 160 10.57 -12.75 0.43
N ALA A 161 11.13 -13.80 1.02
CA ALA A 161 10.78 -15.19 0.67
C ALA A 161 9.33 -15.55 1.03
N ARG A 162 8.71 -14.81 1.97
CA ARG A 162 7.35 -15.04 2.46
C ARG A 162 6.29 -14.14 1.82
N VAL A 163 6.63 -13.24 0.89
CA VAL A 163 5.66 -12.32 0.26
C VAL A 163 4.41 -13.04 -0.25
N ALA A 164 4.59 -14.24 -0.84
CA ALA A 164 3.49 -15.03 -1.40
C ALA A 164 2.53 -15.63 -0.35
N THR A 165 3.03 -15.93 0.86
CA THR A 165 2.32 -16.77 1.85
C THR A 165 2.06 -16.07 3.19
N LEU A 166 2.69 -14.92 3.46
CA LEU A 166 2.57 -14.19 4.73
C LEU A 166 1.10 -13.92 5.09
N CYS A 167 0.30 -13.48 4.11
CA CYS A 167 -1.08 -13.11 4.33
C CYS A 167 -2.07 -14.29 4.35
N ASP A 168 -1.57 -15.51 4.12
CA ASP A 168 -2.33 -16.75 4.25
C ASP A 168 -2.07 -17.44 5.60
N ASP A 169 -1.13 -16.91 6.39
CA ASP A 169 -0.87 -17.37 7.75
C ASP A 169 -2.15 -17.27 8.61
N PRO A 170 -2.57 -18.33 9.31
CA PRO A 170 -3.77 -18.32 10.14
C PRO A 170 -3.78 -17.21 11.18
N ALA A 171 -2.62 -16.83 11.75
CA ALA A 171 -2.52 -15.75 12.72
C ALA A 171 -2.86 -14.39 12.09
N MET A 172 -2.39 -14.12 10.86
CA MET A 172 -2.77 -12.93 10.10
C MET A 172 -4.24 -12.94 9.71
N ARG A 173 -4.70 -14.06 9.15
CA ARG A 173 -6.08 -14.22 8.64
C ARG A 173 -7.14 -14.11 9.71
N ARG A 174 -6.81 -14.41 10.97
CA ARG A 174 -7.71 -14.27 12.11
C ARG A 174 -8.07 -12.81 12.39
N ILE A 175 -7.17 -11.87 12.10
CA ILE A 175 -7.31 -10.46 12.46
C ILE A 175 -7.57 -9.59 11.22
N HIS A 176 -6.87 -9.87 10.12
CA HIS A 176 -6.84 -9.02 8.93
C HIS A 176 -7.46 -9.71 7.72
N LYS A 177 -8.24 -8.95 6.94
CA LYS A 177 -8.62 -9.36 5.59
C LYS A 177 -7.33 -9.57 4.78
N ARG A 178 -7.27 -10.59 3.93
CA ARG A 178 -6.10 -10.85 3.08
C ARG A 178 -5.71 -9.62 2.25
N GLY A 179 -6.70 -8.92 1.69
CA GLY A 179 -6.51 -7.70 0.91
C GLY A 179 -5.81 -6.57 1.70
N ASP A 180 -6.15 -6.43 2.98
CA ASP A 180 -5.55 -5.45 3.89
C ASP A 180 -4.10 -5.83 4.22
N CYS A 181 -3.86 -7.10 4.56
CA CYS A 181 -2.51 -7.62 4.75
C CYS A 181 -1.62 -7.43 3.52
N VAL A 182 -2.10 -7.78 2.31
CA VAL A 182 -1.27 -7.66 1.10
C VAL A 182 -0.98 -6.20 0.76
N HIS A 183 -1.87 -5.27 1.11
CA HIS A 183 -1.57 -3.84 1.05
C HIS A 183 -0.43 -3.49 2.01
N GLY A 184 -0.48 -3.94 3.26
CA GLY A 184 0.64 -3.81 4.21
C GLY A 184 1.96 -4.42 3.73
N VAL A 185 1.92 -5.60 3.09
CA VAL A 185 3.09 -6.20 2.40
C VAL A 185 3.63 -5.27 1.31
N GLY A 186 2.75 -4.58 0.60
CA GLY A 186 3.07 -3.50 -0.35
C GLY A 186 4.08 -2.49 0.20
N HIS A 187 3.86 -2.01 1.42
CA HIS A 187 4.80 -1.09 2.07
C HIS A 187 6.18 -1.72 2.28
N GLY A 188 6.22 -2.95 2.78
CA GLY A 188 7.47 -3.70 2.98
C GLY A 188 8.23 -3.96 1.68
N VAL A 189 7.53 -4.35 0.60
CA VAL A 189 8.18 -4.62 -0.70
C VAL A 189 8.74 -3.36 -1.35
N ALA A 190 8.12 -2.19 -1.15
CA ALA A 190 8.69 -0.91 -1.58
C ALA A 190 10.02 -0.65 -0.88
N TYR A 191 10.08 -0.85 0.45
CA TYR A 191 11.29 -0.67 1.24
C TYR A 191 12.43 -1.60 0.80
N VAL A 192 12.20 -2.92 0.77
CA VAL A 192 13.26 -3.90 0.41
C VAL A 192 13.68 -3.83 -1.06
N SER A 193 12.89 -3.16 -1.90
CA SER A 193 13.26 -2.88 -3.30
C SER A 193 14.07 -1.59 -3.44
N GLY A 194 14.40 -0.90 -2.34
CA GLY A 194 15.05 0.41 -2.39
C GLY A 194 14.18 1.45 -3.10
N TYR A 195 12.86 1.29 -3.03
CA TYR A 195 11.86 2.11 -3.71
C TYR A 195 11.95 2.12 -5.25
N ASP A 196 12.65 1.16 -5.85
CA ASP A 196 12.51 0.85 -7.28
C ASP A 196 11.12 0.24 -7.52
N MET A 197 10.20 1.05 -8.05
CA MET A 197 8.81 0.63 -8.24
C MET A 197 8.67 -0.53 -9.24
N LYS A 198 9.57 -0.65 -10.23
CA LYS A 198 9.53 -1.80 -11.14
C LYS A 198 9.85 -3.10 -10.40
N ARG A 199 10.85 -3.09 -9.52
CA ARG A 199 11.20 -4.24 -8.66
C ARG A 199 10.13 -4.52 -7.61
N ALA A 200 9.57 -3.49 -6.98
CA ALA A 200 8.51 -3.64 -5.98
C ALA A 200 7.25 -4.28 -6.59
N LEU A 201 6.82 -3.83 -7.78
CA LEU A 201 5.67 -4.40 -8.47
C LEU A 201 5.90 -5.83 -8.95
N ALA A 202 7.14 -6.21 -9.28
CA ALA A 202 7.47 -7.59 -9.60
C ALA A 202 7.32 -8.51 -8.38
N LEU A 203 7.68 -8.05 -7.18
CA LEU A 203 7.42 -8.79 -5.94
C LEU A 203 5.93 -8.96 -5.66
N CYS A 204 5.12 -7.94 -5.95
CA CYS A 204 3.68 -8.01 -5.77
C CYS A 204 3.01 -9.07 -6.67
N GLU A 205 3.63 -9.56 -7.74
CA GLU A 205 3.07 -10.66 -8.54
C GLU A 205 2.91 -11.95 -7.73
N ALA A 206 3.80 -12.16 -6.75
CA ALA A 206 3.84 -13.38 -5.96
C ALA A 206 2.62 -13.54 -5.03
N VAL A 207 1.83 -12.49 -4.79
CA VAL A 207 0.67 -12.53 -3.88
C VAL A 207 -0.60 -13.16 -4.51
N GLY A 208 -0.50 -13.66 -5.75
CA GLY A 208 -1.57 -14.42 -6.40
C GLY A 208 -2.47 -13.58 -7.31
N GLU A 209 -3.78 -13.59 -7.06
CA GLU A 209 -4.80 -12.97 -7.94
C GLU A 209 -4.55 -11.47 -8.21
N ARG A 210 -4.90 -10.99 -9.41
CA ARG A 210 -4.66 -9.59 -9.85
C ARG A 210 -5.19 -8.54 -8.87
N ALA A 211 -6.31 -8.81 -8.20
CA ALA A 211 -6.86 -7.91 -7.19
C ALA A 211 -5.90 -7.76 -5.99
N TYR A 212 -5.30 -8.84 -5.51
CA TYR A 212 -4.28 -8.79 -4.46
C TYR A 212 -2.99 -8.15 -4.93
N GLN A 213 -2.57 -8.41 -6.18
CA GLN A 213 -1.42 -7.73 -6.78
C GLN A 213 -1.63 -6.21 -6.83
N PHE A 214 -2.83 -5.75 -7.19
CA PHE A 214 -3.23 -4.34 -7.13
C PHE A 214 -3.13 -3.77 -5.71
N TYR A 215 -3.61 -4.49 -4.69
CA TYR A 215 -3.53 -4.01 -3.31
C TYR A 215 -2.08 -3.92 -2.81
N CYS A 216 -1.25 -4.92 -3.10
CA CYS A 216 0.19 -4.84 -2.86
C CYS A 216 0.83 -3.65 -3.58
N ALA A 217 0.52 -3.45 -4.87
CA ALA A 217 0.99 -2.30 -5.63
C ALA A 217 0.55 -0.97 -4.98
N SER A 218 -0.68 -0.89 -4.47
CA SER A 218 -1.20 0.32 -3.82
C SER A 218 -0.46 0.65 -2.53
N GLY A 219 -0.13 -0.34 -1.70
CA GLY A 219 0.69 -0.10 -0.50
C GLY A 219 2.13 0.31 -0.87
N ALA A 220 2.68 -0.28 -1.93
CA ALA A 220 4.02 0.08 -2.41
C ALA A 220 4.07 1.54 -2.93
N TYR A 221 3.09 1.95 -3.73
CA TYR A 221 2.97 3.34 -4.20
C TYR A 221 2.68 4.31 -3.04
N MET A 222 1.83 3.94 -2.08
CA MET A 222 1.61 4.75 -0.88
C MET A 222 2.93 5.05 -0.19
N GLN A 223 3.71 4.01 0.07
CA GLN A 223 5.01 4.13 0.72
C GLN A 223 6.00 4.97 -0.10
N PHE A 224 5.99 4.83 -1.43
CA PHE A 224 6.79 5.67 -2.32
C PHE A 224 6.43 7.16 -2.17
N PHE A 225 5.14 7.51 -2.25
CA PHE A 225 4.70 8.90 -2.13
C PHE A 225 4.94 9.51 -0.76
N MET A 226 4.80 8.73 0.32
CA MET A 226 5.16 9.16 1.68
C MET A 226 6.66 9.42 1.84
N THR A 227 7.52 8.75 1.04
CA THR A 227 8.98 8.86 1.17
C THR A 227 9.56 9.98 0.30
N PHE A 228 9.02 10.19 -0.90
CA PHE A 228 9.61 11.09 -1.90
C PHE A 228 8.81 12.36 -2.19
N GLU A 229 7.85 12.71 -1.33
CA GLU A 229 6.86 13.80 -1.50
C GLU A 229 7.37 15.05 -2.27
N ALA A 230 8.59 15.55 -1.96
CA ALA A 230 9.16 16.75 -2.57
C ALA A 230 9.97 16.54 -3.87
N LYS A 231 10.36 15.30 -4.22
CA LYS A 231 11.26 14.99 -5.34
C LYS A 231 10.56 14.33 -6.54
N VAL A 232 9.35 13.83 -6.37
CA VAL A 232 8.59 13.12 -7.42
C VAL A 232 8.18 14.05 -8.57
N ALA A 233 7.71 15.27 -8.27
CA ALA A 233 7.23 16.23 -9.27
C ALA A 233 8.32 16.79 -10.22
N ALA A 234 9.60 16.48 -10.01
CA ALA A 234 10.69 17.04 -10.82
C ALA A 234 10.86 16.35 -12.19
N ARG A 235 10.28 15.16 -12.40
CA ARG A 235 10.46 14.37 -13.63
C ARG A 235 9.34 14.59 -14.64
N SER A 236 8.09 14.58 -14.18
CA SER A 236 6.91 14.97 -14.94
C SER A 236 5.78 15.33 -13.97
N ASP A 237 4.69 15.90 -14.50
CA ASP A 237 3.47 16.22 -13.75
C ASP A 237 2.68 14.99 -13.28
N HIS A 238 3.05 13.78 -13.73
CA HIS A 238 2.39 12.50 -13.44
C HIS A 238 3.37 11.40 -12.98
N TYR A 239 4.64 11.73 -12.73
CA TYR A 239 5.63 10.75 -12.26
C TYR A 239 5.27 10.26 -10.85
N PRO A 240 5.47 8.97 -10.52
CA PRO A 240 5.93 7.86 -11.35
C PRO A 240 4.81 7.14 -12.09
N CYS A 241 3.59 7.66 -12.07
CA CYS A 241 2.44 6.97 -12.62
C CYS A 241 2.53 6.85 -14.13
N ASP A 242 3.03 7.87 -14.83
CA ASP A 242 3.31 7.83 -16.28
C ASP A 242 4.36 6.79 -16.72
N GLU A 243 5.12 6.22 -15.77
CA GLU A 243 6.05 5.11 -15.98
C GLU A 243 5.56 3.78 -15.39
N ALA A 244 4.35 3.73 -14.83
CA ALA A 244 3.81 2.54 -14.18
C ALA A 244 3.51 1.45 -15.22
N PRO A 245 4.23 0.30 -15.22
CA PRO A 245 4.05 -0.73 -16.24
C PRO A 245 2.70 -1.47 -16.13
N ARG A 246 2.01 -1.32 -14.98
CA ARG A 246 0.74 -1.94 -14.62
C ARG A 246 0.18 -1.27 -13.37
N PHE A 247 -1.08 -1.55 -13.05
CA PHE A 247 -1.76 -1.02 -11.85
C PHE A 247 -1.71 0.51 -11.73
N ALA A 248 -1.92 1.24 -12.83
CA ALA A 248 -1.93 2.70 -12.82
C ALA A 248 -2.92 3.27 -11.78
N ALA A 249 -4.04 2.59 -11.52
CA ALA A 249 -5.00 2.97 -10.48
C ALA A 249 -4.39 2.94 -9.07
N ALA A 250 -3.39 2.09 -8.83
CA ALA A 250 -2.69 2.00 -7.55
C ALA A 250 -1.77 3.21 -7.34
N CYS A 251 -1.14 3.68 -8.41
CA CYS A 251 -0.30 4.86 -8.40
C CYS A 251 -1.13 6.15 -8.30
N TYR A 252 -2.10 6.32 -9.20
CA TYR A 252 -2.93 7.51 -9.26
C TYR A 252 -3.80 7.71 -8.03
N ARG A 253 -4.10 6.64 -7.29
CA ARG A 253 -4.72 6.71 -5.97
C ARG A 253 -4.05 7.75 -5.05
N TYR A 254 -2.75 7.97 -5.20
CA TYR A 254 -1.95 8.90 -4.41
C TYR A 254 -1.47 10.11 -5.20
N GLU A 255 -1.06 9.93 -6.47
CA GLU A 255 -0.58 11.03 -7.33
C GLU A 255 -1.59 12.18 -7.46
N VAL A 256 -2.89 11.88 -7.47
CA VAL A 256 -3.91 12.92 -7.63
C VAL A 256 -3.91 13.93 -6.47
N PHE A 257 -3.47 13.55 -5.27
CA PHE A 257 -3.27 14.52 -4.18
C PHE A 257 -2.18 15.55 -4.53
N PHE A 258 -1.12 15.13 -5.21
CA PHE A 258 -0.02 15.99 -5.66
C PHE A 258 -0.45 16.88 -6.83
N ILE A 259 -1.18 16.32 -7.79
CA ILE A 259 -1.79 17.07 -8.89
C ILE A 259 -2.72 18.15 -8.31
N ALA A 260 -3.61 17.79 -7.40
CA ALA A 260 -4.53 18.73 -6.77
C ALA A 260 -3.78 19.82 -5.97
N ALA A 261 -2.75 19.46 -5.20
CA ALA A 261 -1.94 20.43 -4.47
C ALA A 261 -1.16 21.38 -5.40
N ARG A 262 -0.57 20.85 -6.49
CA ARG A 262 0.15 21.63 -7.52
C ARG A 262 -0.78 22.62 -8.20
N LEU A 263 -1.94 22.17 -8.66
CA LEU A 263 -2.94 23.01 -9.32
C LEU A 263 -3.55 24.03 -8.35
N GLY A 264 -3.79 23.64 -7.10
CA GLY A 264 -4.25 24.54 -6.04
C GLY A 264 -3.30 25.70 -5.78
N ARG A 265 -1.98 25.46 -5.77
CA ARG A 265 -0.96 26.53 -5.69
C ARG A 265 -0.98 27.49 -6.88
N GLN A 266 -1.54 27.07 -8.02
CA GLN A 266 -1.75 27.91 -9.20
C GLN A 266 -3.11 28.62 -9.20
N GLY A 267 -3.88 28.54 -8.10
CA GLY A 267 -5.23 29.10 -8.02
C GLY A 267 -6.27 28.31 -8.82
N LYS A 268 -5.95 27.09 -9.25
CA LYS A 268 -6.87 26.21 -9.98
C LYS A 268 -7.60 25.28 -9.02
N GLY A 269 -8.84 24.92 -9.34
CA GLY A 269 -9.69 24.06 -8.52
C GLY A 269 -9.96 22.68 -9.14
N LEU A 270 -10.97 22.01 -8.60
CA LEU A 270 -11.45 20.70 -9.05
C LEU A 270 -11.61 20.57 -10.59
N PRO A 271 -12.16 21.56 -11.34
CA PRO A 271 -12.26 21.47 -12.79
C PRO A 271 -10.92 21.25 -13.51
N ALA A 272 -9.83 21.81 -12.99
CA ALA A 272 -8.50 21.62 -13.57
C ALA A 272 -7.96 20.21 -13.30
N VAL A 273 -8.24 19.64 -12.11
CA VAL A 273 -7.86 18.24 -11.80
C VAL A 273 -8.63 17.27 -12.69
N ILE A 274 -9.93 17.53 -12.92
CA ILE A 274 -10.76 16.75 -13.85
C ILE A 274 -10.19 16.85 -15.27
N ALA A 275 -9.86 18.05 -15.74
CA ALA A 275 -9.26 18.25 -17.06
C ALA A 275 -7.93 17.51 -17.21
N GLU A 276 -7.09 17.51 -16.17
CA GLU A 276 -5.84 16.75 -16.14
C GLU A 276 -6.10 15.24 -16.30
N CYS A 277 -7.06 14.68 -15.55
CA CYS A 277 -7.42 13.27 -15.68
C CYS A 277 -8.02 12.93 -17.06
N LEU A 278 -8.82 13.83 -17.65
CA LEU A 278 -9.40 13.66 -18.99
C LEU A 278 -8.36 13.74 -20.11
N ALA A 279 -7.23 14.41 -19.89
CA ALA A 279 -6.15 14.50 -20.87
C ALA A 279 -5.31 13.21 -20.97
N LEU A 280 -5.45 12.28 -20.02
CA LEU A 280 -4.71 11.02 -20.01
C LEU A 280 -5.19 10.07 -21.11
N PRO A 281 -4.37 9.07 -21.53
CA PRO A 281 -4.82 8.04 -22.46
C PRO A 281 -6.08 7.34 -21.97
N THR A 282 -7.05 7.08 -22.85
CA THR A 282 -8.37 6.54 -22.48
C THR A 282 -8.32 5.31 -21.58
N ARG A 283 -7.34 4.41 -21.79
CA ARG A 283 -7.17 3.22 -20.94
C ARG A 283 -6.77 3.55 -19.50
N VAL A 284 -6.11 4.68 -19.27
CA VAL A 284 -5.59 5.11 -17.96
C VAL A 284 -6.49 6.13 -17.27
N GLN A 285 -7.32 6.88 -18.00
CA GLN A 285 -8.24 7.86 -17.41
C GLN A 285 -8.98 7.33 -16.15
N PRO A 286 -9.57 6.11 -16.16
CA PRO A 286 -10.26 5.60 -14.97
C PRO A 286 -9.38 5.49 -13.72
N ALA A 287 -8.08 5.22 -13.87
CA ALA A 287 -7.12 5.20 -12.77
C ALA A 287 -6.94 6.57 -12.11
N CYS A 288 -6.83 7.64 -12.90
CA CYS A 288 -6.77 9.01 -12.37
C CYS A 288 -8.08 9.38 -11.68
N PHE A 289 -9.22 8.99 -12.25
CA PHE A 289 -10.52 9.23 -11.62
C PHE A 289 -10.70 8.46 -10.30
N HIS A 290 -10.15 7.25 -10.17
CA HIS A 290 -10.08 6.56 -8.87
C HIS A 290 -9.31 7.39 -7.82
N GLY A 291 -8.17 7.97 -8.21
CA GLY A 291 -7.42 8.90 -7.36
C GLY A 291 -8.18 10.18 -7.03
N LEU A 292 -8.88 10.77 -8.00
CA LEU A 292 -9.72 11.95 -7.81
C LEU A 292 -10.81 11.70 -6.76
N GLY A 293 -11.48 10.55 -6.84
CA GLY A 293 -12.44 10.13 -5.83
C GLY A 293 -11.81 10.01 -4.45
N HIS A 294 -10.65 9.33 -4.35
CA HIS A 294 -9.94 9.17 -3.08
C HIS A 294 -9.50 10.52 -2.47
N ALA A 295 -9.04 11.46 -3.29
CA ALA A 295 -8.68 12.82 -2.87
C ALA A 295 -9.89 13.67 -2.45
N SER A 296 -11.09 13.28 -2.86
CA SER A 296 -12.34 14.02 -2.60
C SER A 296 -13.16 13.47 -1.44
N VAL A 297 -12.66 12.46 -0.70
CA VAL A 297 -13.37 11.88 0.46
C VAL A 297 -13.80 12.95 1.46
N GLY A 298 -12.89 13.85 1.85
CA GLY A 298 -13.20 14.92 2.81
C GLY A 298 -14.27 15.89 2.30
N MET A 299 -14.28 16.17 1.01
CA MET A 299 -15.28 17.01 0.34
C MET A 299 -16.67 16.38 0.39
N VAL A 300 -16.76 15.09 0.08
CA VAL A 300 -18.02 14.33 0.08
C VAL A 300 -18.51 14.07 1.51
N MET A 301 -17.61 13.90 2.48
CA MET A 301 -17.98 13.82 3.89
C MET A 301 -18.67 15.09 4.39
N GLN A 302 -18.18 16.26 3.98
CA GLN A 302 -18.78 17.54 4.36
C GLN A 302 -20.12 17.78 3.66
N SER A 303 -20.26 17.34 2.41
CA SER A 303 -21.49 17.50 1.63
C SER A 303 -21.68 16.31 0.68
N PRO A 304 -22.57 15.35 1.03
CA PRO A 304 -22.80 14.14 0.24
C PRO A 304 -23.08 14.40 -1.24
N ALA A 305 -23.88 15.42 -1.56
CA ALA A 305 -24.26 15.79 -2.92
C ALA A 305 -23.06 16.10 -3.84
N ARG A 306 -21.90 16.47 -3.27
CA ARG A 306 -20.68 16.76 -4.04
C ARG A 306 -20.10 15.54 -4.73
N ILE A 307 -20.51 14.31 -4.38
CA ILE A 307 -20.10 13.12 -5.13
C ILE A 307 -20.48 13.23 -6.61
N ARG A 308 -21.58 13.92 -6.94
CA ARG A 308 -22.01 14.15 -8.32
C ARG A 308 -21.08 15.08 -9.07
N GLU A 309 -20.73 16.21 -8.44
CA GLU A 309 -19.78 17.20 -8.96
C GLU A 309 -18.44 16.53 -9.34
N VAL A 310 -17.95 15.66 -8.45
CA VAL A 310 -16.64 15.00 -8.60
C VAL A 310 -16.69 13.82 -9.57
N CYS A 311 -17.70 12.95 -9.46
CA CYS A 311 -17.68 11.63 -10.09
C CYS A 311 -18.67 11.42 -11.26
N GLU A 312 -19.53 12.37 -11.60
CA GLU A 312 -20.34 12.30 -12.85
C GLU A 312 -19.57 12.82 -14.08
N GLN A 313 -18.24 12.71 -14.05
CA GLN A 313 -17.32 13.25 -15.06
C GLN A 313 -16.69 12.14 -15.91
N GLY A 314 -16.45 12.42 -17.19
CA GLY A 314 -15.78 11.51 -18.10
C GLY A 314 -16.61 10.26 -18.47
N PRO A 315 -15.98 9.25 -19.10
CA PRO A 315 -16.64 8.02 -19.51
C PRO A 315 -17.12 7.16 -18.33
N GLU A 316 -18.02 6.21 -18.60
CA GLU A 316 -18.64 5.35 -17.58
C GLU A 316 -17.63 4.69 -16.62
N ALA A 317 -16.57 4.09 -17.16
CA ALA A 317 -15.51 3.46 -16.35
C ALA A 317 -14.82 4.44 -15.38
N ALA A 318 -14.63 5.69 -15.79
CA ALA A 318 -14.04 6.73 -14.96
C ALA A 318 -14.98 7.12 -13.81
N GLN A 319 -16.28 7.25 -14.10
CA GLN A 319 -17.30 7.54 -13.08
C GLN A 319 -17.34 6.43 -12.02
N TRP A 320 -17.33 5.17 -12.45
CA TRP A 320 -17.36 4.02 -11.53
C TRP A 320 -16.13 3.98 -10.61
N LEU A 321 -14.94 4.16 -11.18
CA LEU A 321 -13.70 4.16 -10.40
C LEU A 321 -13.60 5.36 -9.47
N CYS A 322 -14.08 6.54 -9.88
CA CYS A 322 -14.18 7.70 -9.00
C CYS A 322 -15.08 7.43 -7.79
N ILE A 323 -16.28 6.89 -8.03
CA ILE A 323 -17.22 6.52 -6.95
C ILE A 323 -16.56 5.54 -5.98
N GLN A 324 -15.88 4.52 -6.50
CA GLN A 324 -15.14 3.56 -5.66
C GLN A 324 -14.02 4.23 -4.85
N GLY A 325 -13.25 5.12 -5.48
CA GLY A 325 -12.19 5.88 -4.82
C GLY A 325 -12.69 6.68 -3.62
N VAL A 326 -13.85 7.34 -3.74
CA VAL A 326 -14.51 8.04 -2.63
C VAL A 326 -15.04 7.04 -1.59
N VAL A 327 -15.91 6.14 -2.04
CA VAL A 327 -16.85 5.42 -1.18
C VAL A 327 -16.17 4.30 -0.40
N GLU A 328 -15.18 3.62 -0.99
CA GLU A 328 -14.45 2.55 -0.27
C GLU A 328 -13.70 3.11 0.92
N LYS A 329 -13.03 4.26 0.76
CA LYS A 329 -12.34 4.93 1.87
C LYS A 329 -13.32 5.50 2.88
N LEU A 330 -14.40 6.13 2.40
CA LEU A 330 -15.44 6.66 3.27
C LEU A 330 -16.09 5.56 4.11
N ALA A 331 -16.34 4.37 3.55
CA ALA A 331 -16.96 3.27 4.26
C ALA A 331 -16.08 2.62 5.33
N GLU A 332 -14.75 2.78 5.24
CA GLU A 332 -13.83 2.42 6.33
C GLU A 332 -13.86 3.43 7.48
N LEU A 333 -14.19 4.69 7.20
CA LEU A 333 -14.29 5.75 8.21
C LEU A 333 -15.69 5.80 8.86
N ASP A 334 -16.74 5.81 8.03
CA ASP A 334 -18.15 5.90 8.41
C ASP A 334 -19.01 5.21 7.33
N GLN A 335 -19.27 3.91 7.52
CA GLN A 335 -20.09 3.12 6.61
C GLN A 335 -21.55 3.62 6.49
N PRO A 336 -22.24 3.99 7.59
CA PRO A 336 -23.57 4.62 7.48
C PRO A 336 -23.57 5.88 6.60
N LEU A 337 -22.59 6.77 6.74
CA LEU A 337 -22.46 7.94 5.86
C LEU A 337 -22.18 7.53 4.41
N ALA A 338 -21.30 6.55 4.17
CA ALA A 338 -21.02 6.03 2.84
C ALA A 338 -22.30 5.53 2.13
N LEU A 339 -23.18 4.82 2.85
CA LEU A 339 -24.46 4.37 2.32
C LEU A 339 -25.42 5.52 2.01
N ARG A 340 -25.44 6.58 2.84
CA ARG A 340 -26.25 7.78 2.57
C ARG A 340 -25.79 8.53 1.33
N VAL A 341 -24.48 8.66 1.12
CA VAL A 341 -23.90 9.29 -0.08
C VAL A 341 -24.42 8.61 -1.37
N CYS A 342 -24.65 7.31 -1.34
CA CYS A 342 -25.16 6.59 -2.52
C CYS A 342 -26.60 6.97 -2.93
N ALA A 343 -27.36 7.66 -2.08
CA ALA A 343 -28.69 8.19 -2.44
C ALA A 343 -28.61 9.40 -3.39
N GLU A 344 -27.45 10.05 -3.48
CA GLU A 344 -27.20 11.17 -4.40
C GLU A 344 -26.99 10.70 -5.85
N LEU A 345 -26.76 9.40 -6.05
CA LEU A 345 -26.48 8.81 -7.36
C LEU A 345 -27.67 8.03 -7.88
N GLN A 346 -27.75 7.90 -9.21
CA GLN A 346 -28.80 7.16 -9.91
C GLN A 346 -28.24 6.00 -10.74
N ASP A 347 -29.12 5.09 -11.14
CA ASP A 347 -28.82 3.98 -12.04
C ASP A 347 -27.63 3.13 -11.58
N ARG A 348 -26.81 2.69 -12.53
CA ARG A 348 -25.64 1.87 -12.30
C ARG A 348 -24.63 2.50 -11.33
N ARG A 349 -24.53 3.84 -11.29
CA ARG A 349 -23.64 4.56 -10.36
C ARG A 349 -24.07 4.35 -8.90
N ALA A 350 -25.37 4.33 -8.65
CA ALA A 350 -25.90 4.05 -7.32
C ALA A 350 -25.60 2.61 -6.88
N ASP A 351 -25.65 1.64 -7.80
CA ASP A 351 -25.28 0.25 -7.53
C ASP A 351 -23.80 0.09 -7.22
N VAL A 352 -22.93 0.69 -8.03
CA VAL A 352 -21.47 0.70 -7.80
C VAL A 352 -21.13 1.34 -6.46
N CYS A 353 -21.78 2.46 -6.12
CA CYS A 353 -21.62 3.10 -4.83
C CYS A 353 -22.04 2.18 -3.67
N ARG A 354 -23.23 1.58 -3.74
CA ARG A 354 -23.72 0.69 -2.68
C ARG A 354 -22.86 -0.56 -2.53
N GLU A 355 -22.34 -1.10 -3.63
CA GLU A 355 -21.36 -2.18 -3.61
C GLU A 355 -20.07 -1.75 -2.89
N ALA A 356 -19.48 -0.63 -3.27
CA ALA A 356 -18.29 -0.07 -2.64
C ALA A 356 -18.49 0.18 -1.14
N ALA A 357 -19.64 0.72 -0.74
CA ALA A 357 -19.97 1.01 0.66
C ALA A 357 -20.10 -0.25 1.51
N ARG A 358 -20.64 -1.35 0.95
CA ARG A 358 -20.74 -2.64 1.66
C ARG A 358 -19.40 -3.36 1.73
N ASN A 359 -18.69 -3.38 0.62
CA ASN A 359 -17.46 -4.15 0.46
C ASN A 359 -16.26 -3.49 1.16
N LYS A 360 -16.30 -2.15 1.31
CA LYS A 360 -15.23 -1.31 1.84
C LYS A 360 -13.91 -1.50 1.09
N LEU A 361 -12.78 -1.11 1.69
CA LEU A 361 -11.49 -1.30 1.07
C LEU A 361 -11.15 -2.79 0.93
N TYR A 362 -10.30 -3.06 -0.06
CA TYR A 362 -9.63 -4.34 -0.26
C TYR A 362 -10.50 -5.53 -0.70
N ALA A 363 -11.73 -5.27 -1.16
CA ALA A 363 -12.59 -6.31 -1.72
C ALA A 363 -12.15 -6.75 -3.13
N THR A 364 -11.92 -8.04 -3.34
CA THR A 364 -11.42 -8.58 -4.62
C THR A 364 -12.49 -8.76 -5.70
N ARG A 365 -13.74 -8.45 -5.40
CA ARG A 365 -14.85 -8.47 -6.36
C ARG A 365 -15.56 -7.12 -6.27
N LYS A 366 -15.56 -6.39 -7.38
CA LYS A 366 -16.20 -5.08 -7.55
C LYS A 366 -16.42 -4.77 -9.02
N ALA A 367 -17.39 -3.91 -9.33
CA ALA A 367 -17.58 -3.39 -10.69
C ALA A 367 -16.32 -2.70 -11.24
N GLY A 368 -16.03 -2.84 -12.54
CA GLY A 368 -14.92 -2.13 -13.18
C GLY A 368 -13.52 -2.55 -12.72
N LEU A 369 -13.39 -3.68 -12.02
CA LEU A 369 -12.11 -4.16 -11.48
C LEU A 369 -11.03 -4.33 -12.57
N GLU A 370 -11.42 -4.66 -13.80
CA GLU A 370 -10.56 -4.75 -14.97
C GLU A 370 -9.79 -3.44 -15.26
N HIS A 371 -10.38 -2.28 -14.94
CA HIS A 371 -9.75 -0.97 -15.15
C HIS A 371 -8.66 -0.65 -14.13
N TYR A 372 -8.59 -1.38 -13.02
CA TYR A 372 -7.55 -1.21 -12.01
C TYR A 372 -6.19 -1.75 -12.45
N PHE A 373 -6.19 -2.66 -13.43
CA PHE A 373 -5.01 -3.43 -13.80
C PHE A 373 -4.26 -2.90 -15.03
N VAL A 374 -4.71 -1.77 -15.57
CA VAL A 374 -4.08 -1.09 -16.71
C VAL A 374 -2.70 -0.53 -16.31
N GLY A 375 -1.76 -0.48 -17.26
CA GLY A 375 -0.49 0.26 -17.12
C GLY A 375 -0.50 1.52 -17.97
N TYR A 376 0.60 2.27 -17.94
CA TYR A 376 0.93 3.30 -18.92
C TYR A 376 1.62 2.77 -20.17
#